data_AF-A0A2E0Z736-F1
#
_entry.id   AF-A0A2E0Z736-F1
#
_cell.length_a   1.000
_cell.length_b   1.000
_cell.length_c   1.000
_cell.angle_alpha   90.00
_cell.angle_beta   90.00
_cell.angle_gamma   90.00
#
_symmetry.space_group_name_H-M   'P 1'
#
loop_
_entity.id
_entity.type
_entity.pdbx_description
1 polymer ?
#
loop_
_entity_poly.entity_id
_entity_poly.type
_entity_poly.pdbx_seq_one_letter_code
_entity_poly.pdbx_strand_id
1 'polypeptide(L)'
;MFGNYPTQAVSCAQSFSHTSGFAIHSIVKEALKNFRQSQVAYMKVGRYQEMIDLAGAVLETQGGRNVEETYLYQGHALALLGDGPGAVDAYEQALRLNENFYPAQWALDAIVSSP
;
A
#
# COMPACT_ATOMS: atom_id res chain seq x y z
N MET A 1 -14.13 -21.64 0.03
CA MET A 1 -14.10 -21.12 -1.35
C MET A 1 -13.55 -19.69 -1.40
N PHE A 2 -12.42 -19.42 -0.74
CA PHE A 2 -11.68 -18.15 -0.80
C PHE A 2 -10.23 -18.51 -1.16
N GLY A 3 -10.02 -18.86 -2.43
CA GLY A 3 -8.75 -19.40 -2.89
C GLY A 3 -7.72 -18.29 -3.16
N ASN A 4 -6.53 -18.43 -2.60
CA ASN A 4 -5.24 -18.00 -3.17
C ASN A 4 -5.09 -16.61 -3.81
N TYR A 5 -5.87 -15.62 -3.40
CA TYR A 5 -5.71 -14.22 -3.84
C TYR A 5 -4.33 -13.58 -3.53
N PRO A 6 -3.65 -13.82 -2.39
CA PRO A 6 -2.44 -13.05 -2.05
C PRO A 6 -1.22 -13.39 -2.93
N THR A 7 -1.03 -14.66 -3.29
CA THR A 7 0.10 -15.09 -4.14
C THR A 7 -0.05 -14.61 -5.58
N GLN A 8 -1.27 -14.55 -6.10
CA GLN A 8 -1.50 -14.03 -7.46
C GLN A 8 -1.30 -12.52 -7.54
N ALA A 9 -1.66 -11.74 -6.52
CA ALA A 9 -1.46 -10.29 -6.53
C ALA A 9 0.03 -9.91 -6.44
N VAL A 10 0.79 -10.57 -5.56
CA VAL A 10 2.24 -10.40 -5.45
C VAL A 10 2.96 -10.88 -6.72
N SER A 11 2.58 -12.05 -7.24
CA SER A 11 3.13 -12.60 -8.49
C SER A 11 2.79 -11.73 -9.71
N CYS A 12 1.59 -11.13 -9.74
CA CYS A 12 1.23 -10.11 -10.72
C CYS A 12 2.21 -8.94 -10.62
N ALA A 13 2.32 -8.29 -9.46
CA ALA A 13 3.20 -7.12 -9.27
C ALA A 13 4.65 -7.40 -9.69
N GLN A 14 5.19 -8.58 -9.35
CA GLN A 14 6.54 -9.01 -9.72
C GLN A 14 6.72 -9.25 -11.23
N SER A 15 5.73 -9.87 -11.89
CA SER A 15 5.78 -10.18 -13.33
C SER A 15 5.76 -8.93 -14.21
N PHE A 16 5.33 -7.78 -13.69
CA PHE A 16 5.14 -6.54 -14.46
C PHE A 16 6.30 -5.53 -14.38
N SER A 17 7.36 -5.87 -13.62
CA SER A 17 8.59 -5.07 -13.48
C SER A 17 9.36 -4.85 -14.79
N HIS A 18 9.02 -5.58 -15.87
CA HIS A 18 9.67 -5.50 -17.19
C HIS A 18 8.92 -4.69 -18.26
N THR A 19 7.80 -4.03 -17.94
CA THR A 19 7.01 -3.28 -18.92
C THR A 19 7.35 -1.78 -18.92
N SER A 20 7.14 -1.07 -20.05
CA SER A 20 7.46 0.36 -20.18
C SER A 20 6.65 1.23 -19.20
N GLY A 21 7.24 2.32 -18.69
CA GLY A 21 6.74 3.08 -17.53
C GLY A 21 5.28 3.56 -17.55
N PHE A 22 4.69 3.77 -18.74
CA PHE A 22 3.27 4.12 -18.88
C PHE A 22 2.32 2.93 -18.66
N ALA A 23 2.73 1.71 -19.05
CA ALA A 23 1.96 0.50 -18.78
C ALA A 23 1.99 0.16 -17.28
N ILE A 24 3.15 0.35 -16.63
CA ILE A 24 3.32 0.10 -15.19
C ILE A 24 2.36 0.99 -14.37
N HIS A 25 2.20 2.28 -14.69
CA HIS A 25 1.33 3.17 -13.92
C HIS A 25 -0.13 2.69 -13.86
N SER A 26 -0.72 2.32 -15.00
CA SER A 26 -2.11 1.84 -15.05
C SER A 26 -2.27 0.48 -14.37
N ILE A 27 -1.27 -0.40 -14.49
CA ILE A 27 -1.30 -1.73 -13.87
C ILE A 27 -1.18 -1.61 -12.35
N VAL A 28 -0.26 -0.77 -11.86
CA VAL A 28 -0.10 -0.47 -10.44
C VAL A 28 -1.38 0.14 -9.88
N LYS A 29 -2.00 1.10 -10.57
CA LYS A 29 -3.29 1.65 -10.14
C LYS A 29 -4.40 0.60 -10.06
N GLU A 30 -4.47 -0.33 -11.00
CA GLU A 30 -5.46 -1.42 -10.95
C GLU A 30 -5.16 -2.40 -9.79
N ALA A 31 -3.88 -2.73 -9.58
CA ALA A 31 -3.45 -3.53 -8.43
C ALA A 31 -3.81 -2.84 -7.10
N LEU A 32 -3.57 -1.52 -6.98
CA LEU A 32 -3.92 -0.72 -5.81
C LEU A 32 -5.43 -0.55 -5.63
N LYS A 33 -6.22 -0.53 -6.70
CA LYS A 33 -7.68 -0.50 -6.64
C LYS A 33 -8.24 -1.82 -6.10
N ASN A 34 -7.70 -2.94 -6.54
CA ASN A 34 -8.02 -4.26 -5.97
C ASN A 34 -7.57 -4.34 -4.51
N PHE A 35 -6.40 -3.79 -4.21
CA PHE A 35 -5.86 -3.71 -2.86
C PHE A 35 -6.73 -2.87 -1.93
N ARG A 36 -7.32 -1.75 -2.39
CA ARG A 36 -8.30 -0.97 -1.62
C ARG A 36 -9.49 -1.81 -1.16
N GLN A 37 -10.04 -2.62 -2.07
CA GLN A 37 -11.17 -3.51 -1.77
C GLN A 37 -10.73 -4.62 -0.79
N SER A 38 -9.55 -5.17 -1.00
CA SER A 38 -8.98 -6.19 -0.13
C SER A 38 -8.51 -5.64 1.21
N GLN A 39 -8.10 -4.38 1.34
CA GLN A 39 -7.67 -3.78 2.62
C GLN A 39 -8.77 -3.92 3.65
N VAL A 40 -10.01 -3.57 3.29
CA VAL A 40 -11.17 -3.73 4.18
C VAL A 40 -11.35 -5.19 4.60
N ALA A 41 -11.03 -6.15 3.71
CA ALA A 41 -11.05 -7.57 4.03
C ALA A 41 -9.85 -7.99 4.91
N TYR A 42 -8.64 -7.54 4.61
CA TYR A 42 -7.42 -7.81 5.38
C TYR A 42 -7.51 -7.25 6.80
N MET A 43 -8.09 -6.06 6.95
CA MET A 43 -8.40 -5.46 8.25
C MET A 43 -9.41 -6.28 9.05
N LYS A 44 -10.41 -6.89 8.39
CA LYS A 44 -11.41 -7.74 9.06
C LYS A 44 -10.87 -9.12 9.45
N VAL A 45 -9.87 -9.62 8.74
CA VAL A 45 -9.35 -10.99 8.91
C VAL A 45 -8.01 -11.01 9.67
N GLY A 46 -7.45 -9.84 10.04
CA GLY A 46 -6.21 -9.74 10.81
C GLY A 46 -4.95 -10.15 10.03
N ARG A 47 -5.03 -10.16 8.70
CA ARG A 47 -3.94 -10.60 7.80
C ARG A 47 -3.10 -9.41 7.34
N TYR A 48 -2.59 -8.64 8.31
CA TYR A 48 -1.85 -7.40 8.06
C TYR A 48 -0.47 -7.65 7.41
N GLN A 49 0.16 -8.79 7.71
CA GLN A 49 1.45 -9.15 7.12
C GLN A 49 1.39 -9.27 5.59
N GLU A 50 0.31 -9.86 5.06
CA GLU A 50 0.14 -9.99 3.60
C GLU A 50 -0.06 -8.64 2.91
N MET A 51 -0.64 -7.68 3.63
CA MET A 51 -0.80 -6.31 3.16
C MET A 51 0.58 -5.64 3.02
N ILE A 52 1.48 -5.86 3.97
CA ILE A 52 2.87 -5.37 3.90
C ILE A 52 3.62 -6.02 2.75
N ASP A 53 3.55 -7.34 2.60
CA ASP A 53 4.26 -8.05 1.55
C ASP A 53 3.81 -7.58 0.16
N LEU A 54 2.51 -7.33 -0.01
CA LEU A 54 1.95 -6.80 -1.24
C LEU A 54 2.35 -5.34 -1.48
N ALA A 55 2.31 -4.48 -0.46
CA ALA A 55 2.79 -3.11 -0.58
C ALA A 55 4.28 -3.07 -0.96
N GLY A 56 5.11 -3.90 -0.33
CA GLY A 56 6.52 -4.07 -0.66
C GLY A 56 6.73 -4.50 -2.12
N ALA A 57 6.00 -5.51 -2.58
CA ALA A 57 6.08 -5.97 -3.98
C ALA A 57 5.70 -4.87 -4.99
N VAL A 58 4.75 -3.99 -4.66
CA VAL A 58 4.39 -2.85 -5.50
C VAL A 58 5.51 -1.80 -5.50
N LEU A 59 6.13 -1.53 -4.34
CA LEU A 59 7.23 -0.56 -4.18
C LEU A 59 8.55 -0.99 -4.84
N GLU A 60 8.74 -2.29 -5.11
CA GLU A 60 9.84 -2.76 -5.94
C GLU A 60 9.73 -2.22 -7.38
N THR A 61 8.52 -1.91 -7.85
CA THR A 61 8.29 -1.36 -9.19
C THR A 61 8.47 0.17 -9.21
N GLN A 62 9.05 0.69 -10.30
CA GLN A 62 9.23 2.13 -10.46
C GLN A 62 7.89 2.90 -10.44
N GLY A 63 6.82 2.31 -10.96
CA GLY A 63 5.49 2.93 -10.95
C GLY A 63 4.84 2.93 -9.57
N GLY A 64 5.03 1.86 -8.78
CA GLY A 64 4.51 1.76 -7.40
C GLY A 64 5.09 2.80 -6.46
N ARG A 65 6.37 3.15 -6.64
CA ARG A 65 7.05 4.22 -5.90
C ARG A 65 6.52 5.63 -6.19
N ASN A 66 5.74 5.79 -7.26
CA ASN A 66 5.20 7.09 -7.68
C ASN A 66 3.69 7.21 -7.42
N VAL A 67 3.12 6.35 -6.57
CA VAL A 67 1.70 6.38 -6.21
C VAL A 67 1.54 6.51 -4.71
N GLU A 68 0.91 7.58 -4.27
CA GLU A 68 0.67 7.93 -2.88
C GLU A 68 -0.16 6.87 -2.14
N GLU A 69 -1.13 6.23 -2.80
CA GLU A 69 -1.92 5.16 -2.20
C GLU A 69 -1.06 3.99 -1.74
N THR A 70 0.02 3.65 -2.45
CA THR A 70 0.90 2.54 -2.07
C THR A 70 1.44 2.74 -0.66
N TYR A 71 1.92 3.95 -0.39
CA TYR A 71 2.51 4.33 0.89
C TYR A 71 1.47 4.50 1.99
N LEU A 72 0.29 5.03 1.68
CA LEU A 72 -0.83 5.07 2.63
C LEU A 72 -1.19 3.67 3.14
N TYR A 73 -1.28 2.71 2.23
CA TYR A 73 -1.63 1.36 2.61
C TYR A 73 -0.52 0.63 3.37
N GLN A 74 0.75 0.86 3.01
CA GLN A 74 1.88 0.42 3.80
C GLN A 74 1.79 0.98 5.23
N GLY A 75 1.51 2.28 5.37
CA GLY A 75 1.38 2.92 6.68
C GLY A 75 0.25 2.34 7.53
N HIS A 76 -0.91 2.07 6.93
CA HIS A 76 -2.00 1.40 7.65
C HIS A 76 -1.62 0.01 8.13
N ALA A 77 -0.95 -0.77 7.30
CA ALA A 77 -0.54 -2.12 7.66
C ALA A 77 0.50 -2.11 8.80
N LEU A 78 1.47 -1.20 8.75
CA LEU A 78 2.49 -1.01 9.80
C LEU A 78 1.84 -0.55 11.12
N ALA A 79 0.93 0.42 11.06
CA ALA A 79 0.20 0.90 12.24
C ALA A 79 -0.59 -0.23 12.92
N LEU A 80 -1.26 -1.08 12.13
CA LEU A 80 -2.03 -2.23 12.62
C LEU A 80 -1.15 -3.34 13.21
N LEU A 81 0.11 -3.45 12.77
CA LEU A 81 1.11 -4.33 13.38
C LEU A 81 1.80 -3.70 14.61
N GLY A 82 1.49 -2.45 14.95
CA GLY A 82 2.10 -1.73 16.05
C GLY A 82 3.42 -1.04 15.72
N ASP A 83 3.83 -1.04 14.44
CA ASP A 83 4.98 -0.26 13.97
C ASP A 83 4.55 1.19 13.65
N GLY A 84 4.36 1.97 14.71
CA GLY A 84 4.01 3.38 14.62
C GLY A 84 5.06 4.22 13.85
N PRO A 85 6.37 4.10 14.14
CA PRO A 85 7.40 4.82 13.39
C PRO A 85 7.39 4.51 11.90
N GLY A 86 7.34 3.23 11.52
CA GLY A 86 7.27 2.84 10.11
C GLY A 86 5.99 3.34 9.43
N ALA A 87 4.88 3.41 10.16
CA ALA A 87 3.63 3.96 9.64
C ALA A 87 3.73 5.46 9.34
N VAL A 88 4.34 6.23 10.25
CA VAL A 88 4.62 7.67 10.05
C VAL A 88 5.47 7.88 8.81
N ASP A 89 6.59 7.17 8.68
CA ASP A 89 7.49 7.29 7.53
C ASP A 89 6.77 7.03 6.20
N ALA A 90 5.88 6.04 6.18
CA ALA A 90 5.07 5.71 5.01
C ALA A 90 4.04 6.81 4.69
N TYR A 91 3.32 7.34 5.68
CA TYR A 91 2.38 8.44 5.42
C TYR A 91 3.07 9.71 4.94
N GLU A 92 4.23 10.03 5.50
CA GLU A 92 5.02 11.14 5.01
C GLU A 92 5.48 10.93 3.57
N GLN A 93 5.83 9.70 3.17
CA GLN A 93 6.13 9.43 1.76
C GLN A 93 4.92 9.66 0.85
N ALA A 94 3.73 9.25 1.27
CA ALA A 94 2.51 9.51 0.50
C ALA A 94 2.31 11.03 0.29
N LEU A 95 2.55 11.82 1.34
CA LEU A 95 2.44 13.29 1.29
C LEU A 95 3.58 13.94 0.48
N ARG A 96 4.77 13.34 0.43
CA ARG A 96 5.85 13.80 -0.47
C ARG A 96 5.50 13.64 -1.94
N LEU A 97 4.73 12.60 -2.29
CA LEU A 97 4.23 12.42 -3.66
C LEU A 97 3.05 13.34 -3.97
N ASN A 98 2.17 13.53 -3.01
CA ASN A 98 0.99 14.39 -3.14
C ASN A 98 0.66 15.05 -1.81
N GLU A 99 1.09 16.30 -1.64
CA GLU A 99 0.90 17.09 -0.41
C GLU A 99 -0.58 17.28 -0.04
N ASN A 100 -1.48 17.21 -1.02
CA ASN A 100 -2.92 17.37 -0.84
C ASN A 100 -3.63 16.02 -0.63
N PHE A 101 -2.88 14.94 -0.39
CA PHE A 101 -3.44 13.62 -0.19
C PHE A 101 -4.01 13.46 1.22
N TYR A 102 -5.21 14.02 1.39
CA TYR A 102 -5.95 14.08 2.66
C TYR A 102 -6.01 12.75 3.44
N PRO A 103 -6.16 11.57 2.82
CA PRO A 103 -6.16 10.30 3.56
C PRO A 103 -4.86 10.05 4.34
N ALA A 104 -3.71 10.40 3.76
CA ALA A 104 -2.42 10.21 4.43
C ALA A 104 -2.20 11.23 5.55
N GLN A 105 -2.61 12.49 5.34
CA GLN A 105 -2.56 13.50 6.39
C GLN A 105 -3.42 13.09 7.59
N TRP A 106 -4.66 12.67 7.34
CA TRP A 106 -5.57 12.25 8.40
C TRP A 106 -5.04 11.03 9.18
N ALA A 107 -4.44 10.07 8.49
CA ALA A 107 -3.85 8.89 9.12
C ALA A 107 -2.60 9.23 9.94
N LEU A 108 -1.75 10.13 9.43
CA LEU A 108 -0.59 10.64 10.15
C LEU A 108 -1.01 11.37 11.42
N ASP A 109 -1.97 12.29 11.32
CA ASP A 109 -2.51 13.06 12.45
C ASP A 109 -3.05 12.13 13.54
N ALA A 110 -3.73 11.05 13.17
CA ALA A 110 -4.27 10.07 14.12
C ALA A 110 -3.17 9.33 14.91
N ILE A 111 -2.03 9.04 14.29
CA ILE A 111 -0.90 8.39 14.96
C ILE A 111 -0.19 9.38 15.88
N VAL A 112 0.18 10.56 15.38
CA VAL A 112 0.98 11.52 16.15
C VAL A 112 0.18 12.21 17.26
N SER A 113 -1.16 12.24 17.16
CA SER A 113 -2.05 12.80 18.19
C SER A 113 -2.45 11.78 19.25
N SER A 114 -2.07 10.50 19.11
CA SER A 114 -2.29 9.50 20.17
C SER A 114 -1.22 9.68 21.26
N PRO A 115 -1.59 10.01 22.50
CA PRO A 115 -0.66 10.26 23.60
C PRO A 115 0.05 9.00 24.12
#